data_AF-A0A841VHZ0-F1
#
_entry.id   AF-A0A841VHZ0-F1
#
_cell.length_a   1.000
_cell.length_b   1.000
_cell.length_c   1.000
_cell.angle_alpha   90.00
_cell.angle_beta   90.00
_cell.angle_gamma   90.00
#
_symmetry.space_group_name_H-M   'P 1'
#
loop_
_entity.id
_entity.type
_entity.pdbx_description
1 polymer ?
#
loop_
_entity_poly.entity_id
_entity_poly.type
_entity_poly.pdbx_seq_one_letter_code
_entity_poly.pdbx_strand_id
1 'polypeptide(L)'
;MKKLLFICSQNKLRSPTAEAVFSEYEGLETDSAGLDRHAKVPLSTEAIRWADMIFVMEKSHKSKLSKNFLPFLKDKKIICLDIP
;
A
#
# COMPACT_ATOMS: atom_id res chain seq x y z
N MET A 1 -8.72 10.51 11.78
CA MET A 1 -8.56 9.08 11.44
C MET A 1 -7.26 8.92 10.68
N LYS A 2 -6.57 7.79 10.84
CA LYS A 2 -5.25 7.55 10.22
C LYS A 2 -5.39 6.68 8.97
N LYS A 3 -4.81 7.12 7.86
CA LYS A 3 -4.99 6.52 6.54
C LYS A 3 -3.87 5.54 6.21
N LEU A 4 -4.21 4.26 6.08
CA LEU A 4 -3.26 3.18 5.82
C LEU A 4 -3.47 2.62 4.42
N LEU A 5 -2.39 2.55 3.63
CA LEU A 5 -2.42 1.97 2.30
C LEU A 5 -1.58 0.69 2.26
N PHE A 6 -2.20 -0.43 1.92
CA PHE A 6 -1.54 -1.73 1.80
C PHE A 6 -1.23 -2.06 0.33
N ILE A 7 0.01 -2.47 0.05
CA ILE A 7 0.50 -2.66 -1.30
C ILE A 7 1.14 -4.05 -1.46
N CYS A 8 0.70 -4.78 -2.47
CA CYS A 8 1.37 -6.00 -2.95
C CYS A 8 1.57 -5.95 -4.48
N SER A 9 1.88 -7.06 -5.14
CA SER A 9 2.05 -7.07 -6.60
C SER A 9 0.72 -6.87 -7.35
N GLN A 10 -0.25 -7.78 -7.16
CA GLN A 10 -1.47 -7.83 -7.99
C GLN A 10 -2.75 -7.36 -7.30
N ASN A 11 -2.72 -7.04 -6.00
CA ASN A 11 -3.90 -6.70 -5.21
C ASN A 11 -5.00 -7.78 -5.27
N LYS A 12 -4.65 -9.04 -4.96
CA LYS A 12 -5.57 -10.18 -5.00
C LYS A 12 -5.80 -10.89 -3.66
N LEU A 13 -4.78 -10.90 -2.80
CA LEU A 13 -4.80 -11.64 -1.55
C LEU A 13 -4.24 -10.78 -0.41
N ARG A 14 -2.91 -10.66 -0.30
CA ARG A 14 -2.24 -10.04 0.84
C ARG A 14 -2.68 -8.61 1.16
N SER A 15 -2.70 -7.72 0.17
CA SER A 15 -3.10 -6.32 0.41
C SER A 15 -4.61 -6.14 0.67
N PRO A 16 -5.53 -6.79 -0.08
CA PRO A 16 -6.95 -6.79 0.28
C PRO A 16 -7.25 -7.41 1.66
N THR A 17 -6.53 -8.48 2.04
CA THR A 17 -6.71 -9.09 3.37
C THR A 17 -6.29 -8.14 4.48
N ALA A 18 -5.15 -7.45 4.33
CA ALA A 18 -4.73 -6.44 5.29
C ALA A 18 -5.72 -5.28 5.37
N GLU A 19 -6.20 -4.77 4.24
CA GLU A 19 -7.27 -3.75 4.24
C GLU A 19 -8.50 -4.21 5.02
N ALA A 20 -9.04 -5.40 4.73
CA ALA A 20 -10.22 -5.92 5.42
C ALA A 20 -9.99 -6.05 6.93
N VAL A 21 -8.87 -6.63 7.36
CA VAL A 21 -8.53 -6.80 8.78
C VAL A 21 -8.38 -5.46 9.50
N PHE A 22 -7.66 -4.50 8.89
CA PHE A 22 -7.40 -3.22 9.55
C PHE A 22 -8.60 -2.27 9.49
N SER A 23 -9.55 -2.49 8.56
CA SER A 23 -10.80 -1.70 8.48
C SER A 23 -11.72 -1.88 9.68
N GLU A 24 -11.55 -2.96 10.45
CA GLU A 24 -12.35 -3.24 11.65
C GLU A 24 -11.94 -2.41 12.87
N TYR A 25 -10.78 -1.73 12.83
CA TYR A 25 -10.28 -0.95 13.97
C TYR A 25 -10.72 0.50 13.90
N GLU A 26 -11.26 1.00 15.02
CA GLU A 26 -11.69 2.40 15.13
C GLU A 26 -10.54 3.39 14.91
N GLY A 27 -10.87 4.50 14.25
CA GLY A 27 -9.92 5.58 13.99
C GLY A 27 -8.98 5.32 12.82
N LEU A 28 -9.10 4.21 12.11
CA LEU A 28 -8.37 3.89 10.88
C LEU A 28 -9.26 4.05 9.63
N GLU A 29 -8.64 4.53 8.56
CA GLU A 29 -9.17 4.41 7.20
C GLU A 29 -8.16 3.58 6.40
N THR A 30 -8.63 2.58 5.68
CA THR A 30 -7.74 1.62 4.98
C THR A 30 -8.07 1.54 3.51
N ASP A 31 -7.05 1.37 2.69
CA ASP A 31 -7.18 1.09 1.26
C ASP A 31 -6.06 0.11 0.82
N SER A 32 -6.24 -0.55 -0.33
CA SER A 32 -5.22 -1.43 -0.89
C SER A 32 -5.04 -1.29 -2.39
N ALA A 33 -3.80 -1.49 -2.83
CA ALA A 33 -3.43 -1.42 -4.24
C ALA A 33 -2.34 -2.44 -4.62
N GLY A 34 -2.07 -2.51 -5.92
CA GLY A 34 -1.06 -3.37 -6.53
C GLY A 34 -0.07 -2.60 -7.38
N LEU A 35 1.20 -2.98 -7.33
CA LEU A 35 2.29 -2.34 -8.10
C LEU A 35 2.37 -2.80 -9.56
N ASP A 36 1.70 -3.89 -9.91
CA ASP A 36 1.66 -4.39 -11.28
C ASP A 36 0.64 -3.62 -12.11
N ARG A 37 0.95 -3.40 -13.39
CA ARG A 37 0.02 -2.77 -14.34
C ARG A 37 -1.30 -3.53 -14.52
N HIS A 38 -1.27 -4.83 -14.24
CA HIS A 38 -2.42 -5.74 -14.30
C HIS A 38 -2.95 -6.11 -12.92
N ALA A 39 -2.60 -5.33 -11.89
CA ALA A 39 -3.22 -5.47 -10.58
C ALA A 39 -4.73 -5.21 -10.68
N LYS A 40 -5.50 -5.85 -9.80
CA LYS A 40 -6.95 -5.66 -9.71
C LYS A 40 -7.29 -4.18 -9.44
N VAL A 41 -6.59 -3.59 -8.48
CA VAL A 41 -6.57 -2.14 -8.22
C VAL A 41 -5.12 -1.67 -8.38
N PRO A 42 -4.75 -1.09 -9.53
CA PRO A 42 -3.42 -0.53 -9.74
C PRO A 42 -3.13 0.65 -8.81
N LEU A 43 -1.91 0.74 -8.31
CA LEU A 43 -1.47 1.86 -7.48
C LEU A 43 -1.51 3.17 -8.27
N SER A 44 -2.22 4.15 -7.71
CA SER A 44 -2.32 5.51 -8.25
C SER A 44 -1.56 6.52 -7.40
N THR A 45 -1.24 7.68 -7.98
CA THR A 45 -0.61 8.79 -7.24
C THR A 45 -1.54 9.38 -6.19
N GLU A 46 -2.84 9.32 -6.43
CA GLU A 46 -3.89 9.79 -5.55
C GLU A 46 -3.94 8.94 -4.29
N ALA A 47 -3.85 7.61 -4.41
CA ALA A 47 -3.80 6.69 -3.27
C ALA A 47 -2.56 6.96 -2.39
N ILE A 48 -1.39 7.16 -3.01
CA ILE A 48 -0.16 7.52 -2.28
C ILE A 48 -0.33 8.83 -1.52
N ARG A 49 -0.90 9.86 -2.17
CA ARG A 49 -1.12 11.17 -1.54
C ARG A 49 -2.13 11.10 -0.40
N TRP A 50 -3.18 10.30 -0.54
CA TRP A 50 -4.20 10.09 0.48
C TRP A 50 -3.64 9.40 1.73
N ALA A 51 -2.73 8.43 1.58
CA ALA A 51 -2.22 7.62 2.70
C ALA A 51 -1.31 8.41 3.65
N ASP A 52 -1.47 8.25 4.95
CA ASP A 52 -0.50 8.71 5.95
C ASP A 52 0.67 7.72 6.08
N MET A 53 0.34 6.42 5.99
CA MET A 53 1.28 5.32 6.11
C MET A 53 1.06 4.31 5.00
N ILE A 54 2.16 3.82 4.43
CA ILE A 54 2.16 2.85 3.34
C ILE A 54 2.83 1.57 3.82
N PHE A 55 2.14 0.45 3.68
CA PHE A 55 2.62 -0.87 4.02
C PHE A 55 2.85 -1.67 2.76
N VAL A 56 4.02 -2.27 2.64
CA VAL A 56 4.37 -3.17 1.55
C VAL A 56 4.63 -4.56 2.11
N MET A 57 4.25 -5.59 1.36
CA MET A 57 4.37 -6.97 1.87
C MET A 57 5.81 -7.46 1.87
N GLU A 58 6.55 -7.19 0.80
CA GLU A 58 7.93 -7.64 0.63
C GLU A 58 8.89 -6.49 0.30
N LYS A 59 10.19 -6.71 0.56
CA LYS A 59 11.25 -5.76 0.18
C LYS A 59 11.26 -5.47 -1.33
N SER A 60 10.91 -6.45 -2.14
CA SER A 60 10.75 -6.32 -3.60
C SER A 60 9.68 -5.29 -3.97
N HIS A 61 8.56 -5.26 -3.24
CA HIS A 61 7.51 -4.25 -3.40
C HIS A 61 8.00 -2.87 -2.99
N LYS A 62 8.75 -2.74 -1.88
CA LYS A 62 9.36 -1.46 -1.48
C LYS A 62 10.26 -0.91 -2.58
N SER A 63 11.15 -1.73 -3.12
CA SER A 63 12.06 -1.31 -4.19
C SER A 63 11.30 -0.90 -5.46
N LYS A 64 10.25 -1.64 -5.85
CA LYS A 64 9.43 -1.31 -7.02
C LYS A 64 8.60 -0.04 -6.81
N LEU A 65 8.04 0.16 -5.61
CA LEU A 65 7.34 1.36 -5.22
C LEU A 65 8.27 2.58 -5.31
N SER A 66 9.44 2.53 -4.69
CA SER A 66 10.43 3.61 -4.74
C SER A 66 10.89 3.90 -6.16
N LYS A 67 11.13 2.87 -6.98
CA LYS A 67 11.57 3.06 -8.38
C LYS A 67 10.53 3.80 -9.22
N ASN A 68 9.25 3.51 -9.03
CA ASN A 68 8.18 4.01 -9.90
C ASN A 68 7.53 5.30 -9.38
N PHE A 69 7.57 5.55 -8.07
CA PHE A 69 6.79 6.63 -7.43
C PHE A 69 7.64 7.54 -6.53
N LEU A 70 8.97 7.50 -6.60
CA LEU A 70 9.88 8.27 -5.72
C LEU A 70 9.44 9.71 -5.41
N PRO A 71 9.03 10.53 -6.40
CA PRO A 71 8.66 11.93 -6.14
C PRO A 71 7.44 12.08 -5.21
N PHE A 72 6.57 11.08 -5.14
CA PHE A 72 5.33 11.10 -4.36
C PHE A 72 5.50 10.52 -2.94
N LEU A 73 6.68 9.97 -2.63
CA LEU A 73 6.94 9.24 -1.38
C LEU A 73 7.66 10.08 -0.31
N LYS A 74 8.09 11.31 -0.63
CA LYS A 74 9.01 12.12 0.19
C LYS A 74 8.56 12.29 1.65
N ASP A 75 7.25 12.43 1.87
CA ASP A 75 6.67 12.66 3.19
C ASP A 75 5.88 11.45 3.72
N LYS A 76 6.04 10.28 3.08
CA LYS A 76 5.26 9.08 3.39
C LYS A 76 6.07 8.10 4.23
N LYS A 77 5.46 7.58 5.30
CA LYS A 77 6.06 6.51 6.10
C LYS A 77 5.83 5.17 5.44
N ILE A 78 6.90 4.54 4.94
CA ILE A 78 6.85 3.25 4.24
C ILE A 78 7.39 2.13 5.13
N ILE A 79 6.55 1.14 5.44
CA ILE A 79 6.87 -0.01 6.31
C ILE A 79 6.78 -1.29 5.48
N CYS A 80 7.80 -2.15 5.57
CA CYS A 80 7.76 -3.49 5.00
C CYS A 80 7.30 -4.47 6.08
N LEU A 81 6.28 -5.28 5.78
CA LEU A 81 5.75 -6.28 6.72
C LEU A 81 6.52 -7.61 6.66
N ASP A 82 7.34 -7.83 5.62
CA ASP A 82 8.08 -9.06 5.37
C ASP A 82 7.17 -10.31 5.34
N ILE A 83 6.00 -10.19 4.70
CA ILE A 83 5.00 -11.24 4.51
C ILE A 83 5.03 -11.73 3.04
N PRO A 84 5.50 -12.96 2.76
CA PRO A 84 5.54 -13.52 1.40
C PRO A 84 4.15 -13.78 0.82
#